data_AF-A0A544QNF0-F1
#
_entry.id   AF-A0A544QNF0-F1
#
_cell.length_a   1.000
_cell.length_b   1.000
_cell.length_c   1.000
_cell.angle_alpha   90.00
_cell.angle_beta   90.00
_cell.angle_gamma   90.00
#
_symmetry.space_group_name_H-M   'P 1'
#
loop_
_entity.id
_entity.type
_entity.pdbx_description
1 polymer ?
#
loop_
_entity_poly.entity_id
_entity_poly.type
_entity_poly.pdbx_seq_one_letter_code
_entity_poly.pdbx_strand_id
1 'polypeptide(L)'
;MDRRGRSLLVVALAVLAIGALVPATAAATTPATAATSTAAATTTAATTTAATSAATPATTTTAATSTATPTPPATTPTNHSTNTSLGCVDGICHDDPINVTQVDGLDAAERDRLLARSMARVEYLRGEPFTESVPVQVVDSETFGREQLTPNSSDPRYTRWNDQVWKALFIVGDNTSTQTAITETLTGSVNGLYSPRRDEIVIVADDPESPRISEATLIHELTHALQDQRHDLTSPRFSGDTQDADLAVTGLYEGEAGYIEALYRQRCDDDRWRCQRASPTSGDGGATNRGILTVVLQPYSDGPGYVHEIVTTEGWAGVDERMADPPTTTSEIIHREPIDPHSVDPPSTATAGWQRYTEPGRNGTEVAGEASIFVMFWYQATTARADTVDPGTLYESEGEYDSRTYSAPPSDGWAGDALVPYRRGDDDGYVWTTEWGTPGDAAEFHRAYTAILTARNATATDPGIYELDDAFAGAYGIERDGTRVRIVHAPTTDGLRELDPGLEPSATSDQIPGFGIAGALLALLAAGWALAWPATRQRE
;
A
#
# COMPACT_ATOMS: atom_id res chain seq x y z
N MET A 1 -21.51 -9.00 -3.16
CA MET A 1 -22.08 -7.62 -3.09
C MET A 1 -20.97 -6.67 -3.52
N ASP A 2 -21.22 -5.37 -3.67
CA ASP A 2 -20.36 -4.47 -4.47
C ASP A 2 -18.91 -4.35 -3.93
N ARG A 3 -17.91 -4.38 -4.84
CA ARG A 3 -16.43 -4.43 -4.63
C ARG A 3 -15.82 -3.27 -3.82
N ARG A 4 -16.63 -2.44 -3.15
CA ARG A 4 -16.26 -1.14 -2.58
C ARG A 4 -15.62 -1.20 -1.19
N GLY A 5 -15.61 -2.37 -0.55
CA GLY A 5 -15.01 -2.54 0.78
C GLY A 5 -13.49 -2.61 0.76
N ARG A 6 -12.89 -3.29 -0.23
CA ARG A 6 -11.42 -3.56 -0.36
C ARG A 6 -10.55 -2.31 -0.53
N SER A 7 -11.22 -1.17 -0.68
CA SER A 7 -10.73 0.14 -1.03
C SER A 7 -9.94 0.81 0.08
N LEU A 8 -8.97 0.15 0.72
CA LEU A 8 -8.09 0.87 1.66
C LEU A 8 -6.60 0.62 1.55
N LEU A 9 -6.18 -0.63 1.42
CA LEU A 9 -4.88 -0.86 0.78
C LEU A 9 -4.96 -0.47 -0.70
N VAL A 10 -6.09 -0.79 -1.34
CA VAL A 10 -6.41 -0.32 -2.68
C VAL A 10 -6.68 1.18 -2.71
N VAL A 11 -7.13 1.88 -1.65
CA VAL A 11 -7.21 3.36 -1.68
C VAL A 11 -5.91 3.99 -1.22
N ALA A 12 -4.99 3.27 -0.60
CA ALA A 12 -3.61 3.72 -0.41
C ALA A 12 -2.84 3.72 -1.74
N LEU A 13 -2.94 2.59 -2.45
CA LEU A 13 -2.33 2.34 -3.75
C LEU A 13 -3.12 2.98 -4.91
N ALA A 14 -4.44 3.12 -4.79
CA ALA A 14 -5.29 3.84 -5.75
C ALA A 14 -5.67 5.26 -5.29
N VAL A 15 -5.16 5.77 -4.18
CA VAL A 15 -5.01 7.24 -4.02
C VAL A 15 -3.97 7.76 -5.00
N LEU A 16 -3.12 6.88 -5.53
CA LEU A 16 -2.33 7.06 -6.73
C LEU A 16 -3.06 6.62 -8.02
N ALA A 17 -4.37 6.33 -8.02
CA ALA A 17 -5.05 5.96 -9.27
C ALA A 17 -6.56 6.30 -9.43
N ILE A 18 -7.48 6.13 -8.47
CA ILE A 18 -8.89 5.98 -8.84
C ILE A 18 -9.94 6.38 -7.75
N GLY A 19 -10.74 7.42 -8.05
CA GLY A 19 -12.00 7.79 -7.37
C GLY A 19 -13.27 7.15 -7.97
N ALA A 20 -14.33 6.97 -7.18
CA ALA A 20 -15.60 6.34 -7.60
C ALA A 20 -16.85 7.20 -7.31
N LEU A 21 -17.73 7.38 -8.31
CA LEU A 21 -19.12 7.84 -8.17
C LEU A 21 -20.05 6.99 -9.06
N VAL A 22 -21.19 6.56 -8.50
CA VAL A 22 -22.29 5.92 -9.22
C VAL A 22 -23.48 6.89 -9.28
N PRO A 23 -24.23 6.99 -10.39
CA PRO A 23 -25.34 7.93 -10.53
C PRO A 23 -26.59 7.42 -9.80
N ALA A 24 -27.23 8.30 -9.02
CA ALA A 24 -28.51 8.03 -8.40
C ALA A 24 -29.65 8.19 -9.41
N THR A 25 -30.28 7.09 -9.81
CA THR A 25 -31.59 7.11 -10.48
C THR A 25 -32.70 7.15 -9.43
N ALA A 26 -33.49 8.22 -9.45
CA ALA A 26 -34.69 8.36 -8.63
C ALA A 26 -35.81 7.42 -9.13
N ALA A 27 -36.38 6.63 -8.22
CA ALA A 27 -37.68 6.01 -8.41
C ALA A 27 -38.53 6.21 -7.15
N ALA A 28 -39.66 6.90 -7.35
CA ALA A 28 -40.70 7.12 -6.35
C ALA A 28 -41.44 5.81 -6.03
N THR A 29 -41.85 5.63 -4.77
CA THR A 29 -43.17 5.07 -4.39
C THR A 29 -43.43 5.31 -2.90
N THR A 30 -44.57 5.95 -2.62
CA THR A 30 -45.36 5.88 -1.37
C THR A 30 -45.96 4.47 -1.22
N PRO A 31 -46.45 3.99 -0.03
CA PRO A 31 -47.35 4.76 0.84
C PRO A 31 -47.39 4.47 2.37
N ALA A 32 -48.10 5.38 3.05
CA ALA A 32 -49.16 5.13 4.05
C ALA A 32 -48.85 4.68 5.51
N THR A 33 -49.12 5.63 6.43
CA THR A 33 -49.91 5.53 7.70
C THR A 33 -49.53 4.55 8.82
N ALA A 34 -49.20 5.08 10.02
CA ALA A 34 -50.13 5.31 11.15
C ALA A 34 -49.46 5.23 12.55
N ALA A 35 -49.97 6.10 13.44
CA ALA A 35 -50.16 5.95 14.90
C ALA A 35 -49.02 6.21 15.92
N THR A 36 -49.03 7.44 16.45
CA THR A 36 -49.25 7.88 17.86
C THR A 36 -48.71 7.07 19.05
N SER A 37 -47.85 7.70 19.89
CA SER A 37 -48.08 8.05 21.33
C SER A 37 -46.78 8.51 22.01
N THR A 38 -46.64 9.78 22.44
CA THR A 38 -46.88 10.39 23.77
C THR A 38 -45.80 10.15 24.86
N ALA A 39 -45.11 11.24 25.27
CA ALA A 39 -44.67 11.65 26.63
C ALA A 39 -43.39 12.52 26.50
N ALA A 40 -43.43 13.86 26.55
CA ALA A 40 -43.65 14.76 27.68
C ALA A 40 -42.56 14.72 28.78
N ALA A 41 -41.63 15.68 28.75
CA ALA A 41 -41.04 16.30 29.93
C ALA A 41 -40.53 17.71 29.61
N THR A 42 -40.86 18.64 30.51
CA THR A 42 -40.89 20.09 30.41
C THR A 42 -39.73 20.72 31.18
N THR A 43 -39.32 21.95 30.83
CA THR A 43 -38.72 23.06 31.63
C THR A 43 -37.53 23.71 30.88
N THR A 44 -37.28 25.02 30.81
CA THR A 44 -37.97 26.28 31.12
C THR A 44 -37.27 27.40 30.32
N ALA A 45 -37.99 28.51 30.10
CA ALA A 45 -37.72 29.67 29.27
C ALA A 45 -36.69 30.70 29.80
N ALA A 46 -36.21 31.58 28.91
CA ALA A 46 -36.25 33.06 28.99
C ALA A 46 -35.44 33.65 27.80
N THR A 47 -36.02 34.08 26.68
CA THR A 47 -36.74 35.33 26.37
C THR A 47 -35.89 36.62 26.42
N THR A 48 -35.68 37.22 25.25
CA THR A 48 -35.66 38.69 25.06
C THR A 48 -36.31 39.05 23.72
N THR A 49 -37.01 40.17 23.73
CA THR A 49 -38.12 40.55 22.84
C THR A 49 -37.80 41.86 22.12
N ALA A 50 -38.22 42.00 20.85
CA ALA A 50 -38.86 43.20 20.23
C ALA A 50 -39.05 42.92 18.71
N ALA A 51 -40.26 42.79 18.13
CA ALA A 51 -41.34 43.78 17.91
C ALA A 51 -40.89 44.94 16.99
N THR A 52 -41.55 45.40 15.92
CA THR A 52 -42.76 45.10 15.10
C THR A 52 -42.68 46.09 13.92
N SER A 53 -43.21 45.79 12.72
CA SER A 53 -44.12 46.67 11.94
C SER A 53 -44.28 46.26 10.48
N ALA A 54 -45.54 46.27 10.04
CA ALA A 54 -46.03 45.94 8.71
C ALA A 54 -46.01 47.15 7.76
N ALA A 55 -45.80 46.90 6.46
CA ALA A 55 -46.41 47.66 5.36
C ALA A 55 -46.19 46.94 4.00
N THR A 56 -47.28 46.65 3.31
CA THR A 56 -47.42 46.32 1.87
C THR A 56 -47.88 47.61 1.14
N PRO A 57 -47.92 47.78 -0.21
CA PRO A 57 -47.24 47.16 -1.37
C PRO A 57 -46.47 48.17 -2.26
N ALA A 58 -45.58 47.72 -3.15
CA ALA A 58 -45.44 48.29 -4.50
C ALA A 58 -44.58 47.40 -5.41
N THR A 59 -45.10 47.21 -6.62
CA THR A 59 -44.58 46.45 -7.73
C THR A 59 -43.33 47.08 -8.34
N THR A 60 -42.24 46.32 -8.47
CA THR A 60 -41.21 46.60 -9.50
C THR A 60 -40.61 45.29 -9.98
N THR A 61 -40.84 45.01 -11.27
CA THR A 61 -40.24 43.93 -12.04
C THR A 61 -38.74 44.16 -12.17
N THR A 62 -37.92 43.24 -11.64
CA THR A 62 -36.52 43.13 -12.05
C THR A 62 -36.15 41.66 -12.14
N ALA A 63 -35.76 41.23 -13.34
CA ALA A 63 -35.28 39.89 -13.63
C ALA A 63 -34.01 39.60 -12.82
N ALA A 64 -34.00 38.49 -12.10
CA ALA A 64 -32.81 37.96 -11.47
C ALA A 64 -31.98 37.23 -12.52
N THR A 65 -30.87 37.85 -12.90
CA THR A 65 -29.81 37.25 -13.72
C THR A 65 -29.18 36.11 -12.94
N SER A 66 -29.30 34.89 -13.46
CA SER A 66 -28.56 33.73 -12.99
C SER A 66 -27.07 33.96 -13.24
N THR A 67 -26.30 34.24 -12.19
CA THR A 67 -24.83 34.17 -12.23
C THR A 67 -24.42 32.71 -12.33
N ALA A 68 -24.09 32.29 -13.54
CA ALA A 68 -23.39 31.04 -13.80
C ALA A 68 -21.97 31.13 -13.22
N THR A 69 -21.62 30.18 -12.36
CA THR A 69 -20.24 29.90 -11.94
C THR A 69 -19.43 29.52 -13.19
N PRO A 70 -18.23 30.09 -13.42
CA PRO A 70 -17.43 29.74 -14.59
C PRO A 70 -16.89 28.31 -14.44
N THR A 71 -17.29 27.44 -15.36
CA THR A 71 -16.64 26.15 -15.62
C THR A 71 -15.23 26.44 -16.18
N PRO A 72 -14.15 25.84 -15.65
CA PRO A 72 -12.84 25.96 -16.27
C PRO A 72 -12.88 25.38 -17.70
N PRO A 73 -12.14 25.95 -18.66
CA PRO A 73 -12.21 25.48 -20.04
C PRO A 73 -11.65 24.05 -20.11
N ALA A 74 -12.46 23.12 -20.62
CA ALA A 74 -11.98 21.83 -21.03
C ALA A 74 -10.90 22.04 -22.10
N THR A 75 -9.68 21.59 -21.81
CA THR A 75 -8.60 21.52 -22.78
C THR A 75 -9.09 20.66 -23.94
N THR A 76 -9.16 21.25 -25.13
CA THR A 76 -9.61 20.51 -26.33
C THR A 76 -8.56 19.46 -26.66
N PRO A 77 -8.91 18.18 -26.87
CA PRO A 77 -7.93 17.18 -27.27
C PRO A 77 -7.38 17.59 -28.64
N THR A 78 -6.12 17.99 -28.69
CA THR A 78 -5.41 18.09 -29.95
C THR A 78 -5.23 16.68 -30.47
N ASN A 79 -5.93 16.32 -31.55
CA ASN A 79 -5.65 15.11 -32.31
C ASN A 79 -4.18 15.16 -32.75
N HIS A 80 -3.31 14.46 -32.02
CA HIS A 80 -1.90 14.32 -32.39
C HIS A 80 -1.86 13.67 -33.77
N SER A 81 -1.09 14.28 -34.70
CA SER A 81 -0.89 13.66 -36.00
C SER A 81 -0.18 12.33 -35.78
N THR A 82 -0.75 11.23 -36.28
CA THR A 82 -0.19 9.87 -36.23
C THR A 82 1.33 9.89 -36.46
N ASN A 83 2.10 9.78 -35.37
CA ASN A 83 3.55 9.87 -35.44
C ASN A 83 4.10 8.56 -36.02
N THR A 84 4.84 8.65 -37.13
CA THR A 84 5.38 7.48 -37.82
C THR A 84 6.76 7.05 -37.31
N SER A 85 7.37 7.80 -36.38
CA SER A 85 8.67 7.46 -35.79
C SER A 85 8.58 7.41 -34.27
N LEU A 86 8.82 6.22 -33.72
CA LEU A 86 8.90 5.98 -32.27
C LEU A 86 9.88 6.95 -31.60
N GLY A 87 9.46 7.53 -30.47
CA GLY A 87 10.29 8.46 -29.71
C GLY A 87 10.28 9.88 -30.25
N CYS A 88 9.23 10.25 -30.98
CA CYS A 88 8.90 11.62 -31.36
C CYS A 88 7.40 11.83 -31.18
N VAL A 89 7.00 12.89 -30.48
CA VAL A 89 5.60 13.26 -30.18
C VAL A 89 5.43 14.75 -30.49
N ASP A 90 4.40 15.11 -31.26
CA ASP A 90 4.13 16.49 -31.70
C ASP A 90 5.30 17.24 -32.35
N GLY A 91 6.12 16.52 -33.10
CA GLY A 91 7.29 17.09 -33.76
C GLY A 91 8.47 17.39 -32.82
N ILE A 92 8.44 16.87 -31.58
CA ILE A 92 9.54 16.90 -30.61
C ILE A 92 10.01 15.47 -30.38
N CYS A 93 11.28 15.19 -30.66
CA CYS A 93 11.91 13.89 -30.40
C CYS A 93 12.55 13.83 -29.01
N HIS A 94 12.76 12.61 -28.51
CA HIS A 94 13.23 12.33 -27.14
C HIS A 94 14.55 13.05 -26.76
N ASP A 95 15.42 13.32 -27.73
CA ASP A 95 16.71 14.00 -27.60
C ASP A 95 16.70 15.47 -28.03
N ASP A 96 15.56 15.99 -28.50
CA ASP A 96 15.46 17.38 -28.93
C ASP A 96 15.63 18.36 -27.75
N PRO A 97 16.35 19.48 -27.97
CA PRO A 97 16.34 20.57 -27.02
C PRO A 97 14.97 21.25 -27.02
N ILE A 98 14.39 21.45 -25.84
CA ILE A 98 13.20 22.30 -25.66
C ILE A 98 13.59 23.58 -24.94
N ASN A 99 12.98 24.69 -25.34
CA ASN A 99 13.11 25.96 -24.64
C ASN A 99 12.09 26.00 -23.48
N VAL A 100 12.47 25.37 -22.37
CA VAL A 100 11.67 25.32 -21.14
C VAL A 100 12.60 25.64 -19.98
N THR A 101 12.24 26.66 -19.19
CA THR A 101 12.90 26.96 -17.91
C THR A 101 11.84 27.10 -16.84
N GLN A 102 11.90 26.31 -15.78
CA GLN A 102 10.87 26.37 -14.73
C GLN A 102 11.12 27.51 -13.72
N VAL A 103 11.90 28.54 -14.04
CA VAL A 103 12.35 29.57 -13.06
C VAL A 103 11.18 30.39 -12.53
N ASP A 104 10.20 30.68 -13.36
CA ASP A 104 8.95 31.38 -13.08
C ASP A 104 7.72 30.46 -13.06
N GLY A 105 7.94 29.14 -13.10
CA GLY A 105 6.89 28.16 -13.33
C GLY A 105 6.61 27.96 -14.82
N LEU A 106 5.91 26.88 -15.18
CA LEU A 106 5.64 26.53 -16.56
C LEU A 106 4.38 27.20 -17.09
N ASP A 107 4.50 27.99 -18.16
CA ASP A 107 3.33 28.42 -18.93
C ASP A 107 2.72 27.25 -19.73
N ALA A 108 1.54 27.45 -20.33
CA ALA A 108 0.85 26.40 -21.07
C ALA A 108 1.68 25.83 -22.24
N ALA A 109 2.39 26.68 -22.99
CA ALA A 109 3.17 26.23 -24.14
C ALA A 109 4.47 25.51 -23.71
N GLU A 110 5.06 25.92 -22.59
CA GLU A 110 6.19 25.22 -21.99
C GLU A 110 5.77 23.86 -21.40
N ARG A 111 4.59 23.77 -20.78
CA ARG A 111 4.00 22.49 -20.35
C ARG A 111 3.78 21.56 -21.54
N ASP A 112 3.19 22.02 -22.63
CA ASP A 112 2.94 21.21 -23.82
C ASP A 112 4.26 20.66 -24.42
N ARG A 113 5.31 21.51 -24.50
CA ARG A 113 6.64 21.07 -24.97
C ARG A 113 7.29 20.06 -24.02
N LEU A 114 7.17 20.27 -22.71
CA LEU A 114 7.68 19.32 -21.72
C LEU A 114 6.95 17.99 -21.82
N LEU A 115 5.62 18.00 -21.89
CA LEU A 115 4.77 16.83 -22.04
C LEU A 115 5.12 16.03 -23.29
N ALA A 116 5.15 16.67 -24.46
CA ALA A 116 5.48 16.01 -25.72
C ALA A 116 6.88 15.37 -25.68
N ARG A 117 7.88 16.07 -25.13
CA ARG A 117 9.23 15.48 -24.98
C ARG A 117 9.25 14.32 -24.00
N SER A 118 8.54 14.42 -22.88
CA SER A 118 8.46 13.34 -21.89
C SER A 118 7.77 12.10 -22.48
N MET A 119 6.68 12.27 -23.23
CA MET A 119 6.03 11.18 -23.96
C MET A 119 7.01 10.55 -24.94
N ALA A 120 7.70 11.35 -25.77
CA ALA A 120 8.72 10.86 -26.69
C ALA A 120 9.85 10.08 -25.97
N ARG A 121 10.25 10.48 -24.76
CA ARG A 121 11.23 9.75 -23.96
C ARG A 121 10.68 8.43 -23.43
N VAL A 122 9.44 8.38 -22.95
CA VAL A 122 8.78 7.12 -22.56
C VAL A 122 8.71 6.17 -23.77
N GLU A 123 8.26 6.65 -24.93
CA GLU A 123 8.21 5.83 -26.15
C GLU A 123 9.58 5.27 -26.52
N TYR A 124 10.63 6.11 -26.45
CA TYR A 124 11.99 5.71 -26.77
C TYR A 124 12.55 4.67 -25.78
N LEU A 125 12.27 4.82 -24.48
CA LEU A 125 12.74 3.90 -23.44
C LEU A 125 12.00 2.56 -23.50
N ARG A 126 10.68 2.62 -23.66
CA ARG A 126 9.81 1.44 -23.64
C ARG A 126 9.77 0.69 -24.97
N GLY A 127 10.04 1.37 -26.08
CA GLY A 127 9.95 0.77 -27.40
C GLY A 127 8.57 0.81 -28.05
N GLU A 128 7.59 1.48 -27.43
CA GLU A 128 6.18 1.49 -27.86
C GLU A 128 5.61 2.92 -27.94
N PRO A 129 4.76 3.23 -28.94
CA PRO A 129 4.16 4.55 -29.07
C PRO A 129 2.90 4.70 -28.21
N PHE A 130 2.59 5.93 -27.79
CA PHE A 130 1.26 6.26 -27.29
C PHE A 130 0.25 6.18 -28.45
N THR A 131 -0.97 5.69 -28.17
CA THR A 131 -2.06 5.65 -29.14
C THR A 131 -2.97 6.87 -29.06
N GLU A 132 -3.01 7.53 -27.90
CA GLU A 132 -3.88 8.67 -27.60
C GLU A 132 -3.14 9.76 -26.81
N SER A 133 -3.66 10.99 -26.85
CA SER A 133 -3.17 12.10 -26.03
C SER A 133 -3.35 11.82 -24.54
N VAL A 134 -2.43 12.27 -23.70
CA VAL A 134 -2.53 12.15 -22.23
C VAL A 134 -2.78 13.54 -21.62
N PRO A 135 -4.02 13.87 -21.22
CA PRO A 135 -4.31 15.11 -20.51
C PRO A 135 -3.54 15.23 -19.20
N VAL A 136 -3.10 16.45 -18.87
CA VAL A 136 -2.47 16.78 -17.58
C VAL A 136 -3.29 17.87 -16.91
N GLN A 137 -3.85 17.55 -15.75
CA GLN A 137 -4.49 18.48 -14.84
C GLN A 137 -3.50 18.88 -13.74
N VAL A 138 -3.45 20.16 -13.39
CA VAL A 138 -2.64 20.67 -12.28
C VAL A 138 -3.58 21.20 -11.21
N VAL A 139 -3.42 20.74 -9.98
CA VAL A 139 -4.28 21.10 -8.84
C VAL A 139 -3.44 21.45 -7.62
N ASP A 140 -4.03 22.20 -6.69
CA ASP A 140 -3.43 22.39 -5.36
C ASP A 140 -3.65 21.15 -4.46
N SER A 141 -2.91 21.07 -3.36
CA SER A 141 -2.94 19.94 -2.43
C SER A 141 -4.30 19.76 -1.74
N GLU A 142 -5.04 20.84 -1.50
CA GLU A 142 -6.38 20.80 -0.89
C GLU A 142 -7.40 20.17 -1.86
N THR A 143 -7.38 20.60 -3.12
CA THR A 143 -8.21 20.07 -4.20
C THR A 143 -7.87 18.61 -4.45
N PHE A 144 -6.59 18.27 -4.51
CA PHE A 144 -6.15 16.88 -4.61
C PHE A 144 -6.69 16.02 -3.46
N GLY A 145 -6.55 16.48 -2.21
CA GLY A 145 -7.10 15.81 -1.03
C GLY A 145 -8.62 15.56 -1.11
N ARG A 146 -9.36 16.59 -1.53
CA ARG A 146 -10.82 16.52 -1.65
C ARG A 146 -11.28 15.59 -2.78
N GLU A 147 -10.62 15.63 -3.93
CA GLU A 147 -11.08 14.96 -5.15
C GLU A 147 -10.51 13.55 -5.32
N GLN A 148 -9.29 13.31 -4.86
CA GLN A 148 -8.60 12.03 -5.03
C GLN A 148 -8.55 11.22 -3.73
N LEU A 149 -8.42 11.87 -2.56
CA LEU A 149 -8.16 11.16 -1.29
C LEU A 149 -9.39 10.84 -0.45
N THR A 150 -10.50 11.56 -0.63
CA THR A 150 -11.65 11.46 0.28
C THR A 150 -12.52 10.24 -0.07
N PRO A 151 -12.54 9.16 0.75
CA PRO A 151 -13.34 7.98 0.44
C PRO A 151 -14.82 8.27 0.68
N ASN A 152 -15.67 7.88 -0.26
CA ASN A 152 -17.12 7.98 -0.13
C ASN A 152 -17.66 6.80 0.70
N SER A 153 -17.53 6.90 2.03
CA SER A 153 -17.96 5.94 3.07
C SER A 153 -17.23 4.58 3.12
N SER A 154 -16.70 4.22 4.29
CA SER A 154 -16.13 2.89 4.55
C SER A 154 -17.22 1.87 4.87
N ASP A 155 -17.09 0.64 4.34
CA ASP A 155 -17.95 -0.49 4.71
C ASP A 155 -17.53 -1.01 6.10
N PRO A 156 -18.38 -0.90 7.15
CA PRO A 156 -18.01 -1.34 8.49
C PRO A 156 -17.66 -2.84 8.57
N ARG A 157 -18.25 -3.67 7.69
CA ARG A 157 -17.91 -5.10 7.64
C ARG A 157 -16.50 -5.33 7.12
N TYR A 158 -16.10 -4.57 6.10
CA TYR A 158 -14.73 -4.60 5.61
C TYR A 158 -13.76 -4.09 6.66
N THR A 159 -14.04 -2.93 7.29
CA THR A 159 -13.16 -2.35 8.30
C THR A 159 -12.89 -3.35 9.42
N ARG A 160 -13.94 -3.97 9.98
CA ARG A 160 -13.80 -4.98 11.03
C ARG A 160 -13.03 -6.23 10.59
N TRP A 161 -13.20 -6.66 9.34
CA TRP A 161 -12.43 -7.78 8.78
C TRP A 161 -10.95 -7.41 8.62
N ASN A 162 -10.66 -6.21 8.11
CA ASN A 162 -9.30 -5.76 7.84
C ASN A 162 -8.55 -5.41 9.12
N ASP A 163 -9.24 -4.92 10.15
CA ASP A 163 -8.67 -4.70 11.49
C ASP A 163 -8.09 -5.99 12.06
N GLN A 164 -8.74 -7.13 11.83
CA GLN A 164 -8.20 -8.44 12.23
C GLN A 164 -6.96 -8.83 11.42
N VAL A 165 -6.94 -8.52 10.12
CA VAL A 165 -5.78 -8.80 9.25
C VAL A 165 -4.54 -8.06 9.74
N TRP A 166 -4.66 -6.76 9.95
CA TRP A 166 -3.55 -5.91 10.36
C TRP A 166 -3.14 -6.10 11.83
N LYS A 167 -4.08 -6.56 12.68
CA LYS A 167 -3.78 -7.03 14.03
C LYS A 167 -2.96 -8.32 14.02
N ALA A 168 -3.29 -9.28 13.14
CA ALA A 168 -2.51 -10.52 13.01
C ALA A 168 -1.05 -10.25 12.59
N LEU A 169 -0.83 -9.22 11.78
CA LEU A 169 0.49 -8.73 11.38
C LEU A 169 1.19 -7.86 12.43
N PHE A 170 0.60 -7.65 13.61
CA PHE A 170 1.13 -6.79 14.65
C PHE A 170 1.46 -5.34 14.19
N ILE A 171 0.82 -4.81 13.14
CA ILE A 171 1.09 -3.46 12.62
C ILE A 171 0.05 -2.44 13.11
N VAL A 172 -1.22 -2.84 13.20
CA VAL A 172 -2.31 -2.01 13.74
C VAL A 172 -3.03 -2.78 14.84
N GLY A 173 -3.06 -2.22 16.05
CA GLY A 173 -3.76 -2.79 17.20
C GLY A 173 -5.14 -2.16 17.42
N ASP A 174 -5.83 -2.59 18.47
CA ASP A 174 -7.20 -2.20 18.84
C ASP A 174 -7.35 -0.71 19.23
N ASN A 175 -6.26 0.04 19.30
CA ASN A 175 -6.26 1.46 19.67
C ASN A 175 -6.71 2.39 18.53
N THR A 176 -6.74 1.91 17.28
CA THR A 176 -7.24 2.65 16.12
C THR A 176 -7.76 1.69 15.08
N SER A 177 -8.66 2.15 14.19
CA SER A 177 -9.02 1.34 13.03
C SER A 177 -7.88 1.36 12.01
N THR A 178 -7.68 0.25 11.32
CA THR A 178 -6.76 0.16 10.18
C THR A 178 -7.07 1.21 9.14
N GLN A 179 -8.37 1.49 8.94
CA GLN A 179 -8.82 2.54 8.04
C GLN A 179 -8.20 3.90 8.41
N THR A 180 -8.38 4.30 9.67
CA THR A 180 -7.81 5.55 10.19
C THR A 180 -6.29 5.56 10.05
N ALA A 181 -5.61 4.48 10.46
CA ALA A 181 -4.16 4.39 10.40
C ALA A 181 -3.60 4.49 8.98
N ILE A 182 -4.23 3.83 8.00
CA ILE A 182 -3.87 3.92 6.58
C ILE A 182 -4.07 5.35 6.07
N THR A 183 -5.25 5.93 6.32
CA THR A 183 -5.58 7.29 5.87
C THR A 183 -4.58 8.32 6.41
N GLU A 184 -4.26 8.25 7.71
CA GLU A 184 -3.29 9.14 8.35
C GLU A 184 -1.86 8.95 7.85
N THR A 185 -1.48 7.71 7.53
CA THR A 185 -0.12 7.37 7.05
C THR A 185 0.14 7.90 5.65
N LEU A 186 -0.88 7.96 4.80
CA LEU A 186 -0.70 8.18 3.35
C LEU A 186 -1.14 9.56 2.88
N THR A 187 -1.84 10.30 3.74
CA THR A 187 -2.17 11.70 3.48
C THR A 187 -0.90 12.55 3.60
N GLY A 188 -0.28 12.89 2.47
CA GLY A 188 0.80 13.89 2.42
C GLY A 188 2.00 13.61 1.52
N SER A 189 1.99 12.58 0.66
CA SER A 189 3.19 12.19 -0.09
C SER A 189 3.08 12.18 -1.62
N VAL A 190 1.97 12.65 -2.20
CA VAL A 190 1.74 12.56 -3.65
C VAL A 190 2.08 13.88 -4.35
N ASN A 191 3.01 13.84 -5.31
CA ASN A 191 3.37 14.98 -6.17
C ASN A 191 2.70 14.93 -7.55
N GLY A 192 2.20 13.75 -7.93
CA GLY A 192 1.45 13.50 -9.14
C GLY A 192 0.88 12.07 -9.12
N LEU A 193 -0.14 11.83 -9.93
CA LEU A 193 -0.67 10.49 -10.21
C LEU A 193 -1.25 10.43 -11.62
N TYR A 194 -1.25 9.26 -12.24
CA TYR A 194 -2.10 8.93 -13.36
C TYR A 194 -3.40 8.30 -12.88
N SER A 195 -4.53 8.68 -13.48
CA SER A 195 -5.84 8.12 -13.14
C SER A 195 -6.41 7.28 -14.28
N PRO A 196 -6.30 5.94 -14.23
CA PRO A 196 -6.85 5.04 -15.26
C PRO A 196 -8.36 5.15 -15.49
N ARG A 197 -9.13 5.72 -14.55
CA ARG A 197 -10.57 5.92 -14.75
C ARG A 197 -10.93 7.21 -15.47
N ARG A 198 -10.02 8.19 -15.44
CA ARG A 198 -10.22 9.52 -16.02
C ARG A 198 -9.31 9.74 -17.23
N ASP A 199 -8.46 8.76 -17.52
CA ASP A 199 -7.46 8.78 -18.58
C ASP A 199 -6.59 10.05 -18.53
N GLU A 200 -6.22 10.51 -17.33
CA GLU A 200 -5.50 11.78 -17.14
C GLU A 200 -4.47 11.74 -16.01
N ILE A 201 -3.41 12.52 -16.16
CA ILE A 201 -2.42 12.79 -15.11
C ILE A 201 -2.90 13.97 -14.27
N VAL A 202 -2.85 13.84 -12.95
CA VAL A 202 -3.03 14.94 -11.99
C VAL A 202 -1.71 15.25 -11.34
N ILE A 203 -1.22 16.48 -11.46
CA ILE A 203 -0.01 16.98 -10.80
C ILE A 203 -0.40 17.92 -9.66
N VAL A 204 0.25 17.77 -8.51
CA VAL A 204 0.05 18.63 -7.34
C VAL A 204 1.10 19.73 -7.33
N ALA A 205 0.66 20.99 -7.36
CA ALA A 205 1.53 22.16 -7.32
C ALA A 205 0.96 23.26 -6.41
N ASP A 206 1.85 24.02 -5.75
CA ASP A 206 1.44 25.15 -4.90
C ASP A 206 0.75 26.27 -5.69
N ASP A 207 1.20 26.50 -6.93
CA ASP A 207 0.60 27.43 -7.88
C ASP A 207 0.19 26.66 -9.15
N PRO A 208 -1.09 26.28 -9.27
CA PRO A 208 -1.59 25.55 -10.44
C PRO A 208 -1.46 26.31 -11.77
N GLU A 209 -1.39 27.65 -11.74
CA GLU A 209 -1.27 28.46 -12.95
C GLU A 209 0.18 28.49 -13.49
N SER A 210 1.16 28.37 -12.59
CA SER A 210 2.60 28.40 -12.90
C SER A 210 3.36 27.24 -12.22
N PRO A 211 3.04 25.97 -12.54
CA PRO A 211 3.57 24.82 -11.81
C PRO A 211 5.03 24.56 -12.12
N ARG A 212 5.72 23.97 -11.14
CA ARG A 212 7.01 23.31 -11.33
C ARG A 212 6.77 21.81 -11.36
N ILE A 213 7.19 21.14 -12.42
CA ILE A 213 6.93 19.71 -12.65
C ILE A 213 8.26 18.98 -12.72
N SER A 214 8.45 18.00 -11.86
CA SER A 214 9.57 17.07 -11.98
C SER A 214 9.37 16.23 -13.23
N GLU A 215 10.30 16.32 -14.19
CA GLU A 215 10.18 15.52 -15.41
C GLU A 215 10.31 14.02 -15.09
N ALA A 216 11.03 13.63 -14.03
CA ALA A 216 11.05 12.24 -13.57
C ALA A 216 9.66 11.75 -13.13
N THR A 217 8.94 12.55 -12.32
CA THR A 217 7.55 12.26 -11.94
C THR A 217 6.66 12.19 -13.16
N LEU A 218 6.78 13.13 -14.10
CA LEU A 218 6.00 13.10 -15.34
C LEU A 218 6.30 11.84 -16.19
N ILE A 219 7.56 11.39 -16.26
CA ILE A 219 7.94 10.14 -16.93
C ILE A 219 7.28 8.92 -16.25
N HIS A 220 7.25 8.89 -14.91
CA HIS A 220 6.58 7.84 -14.15
C HIS A 220 5.08 7.79 -14.49
N GLU A 221 4.37 8.91 -14.34
CA GLU A 221 2.92 8.95 -14.62
C GLU A 221 2.58 8.70 -16.10
N LEU A 222 3.41 9.16 -17.03
CA LEU A 222 3.24 8.87 -18.46
C LEU A 222 3.47 7.38 -18.77
N THR A 223 4.29 6.68 -17.99
CA THR A 223 4.45 5.24 -18.14
C THR A 223 3.15 4.52 -17.76
N HIS A 224 2.48 4.94 -16.68
CA HIS A 224 1.14 4.44 -16.36
C HIS A 224 0.11 4.74 -17.44
N ALA A 225 0.13 5.95 -18.01
CA ALA A 225 -0.74 6.27 -19.13
C ALA A 225 -0.49 5.36 -20.35
N LEU A 226 0.77 5.05 -20.66
CA LEU A 226 1.11 4.10 -21.71
C LEU A 226 0.61 2.69 -21.36
N GLN A 227 0.86 2.20 -20.15
CA GLN A 227 0.39 0.90 -19.69
C GLN A 227 -1.14 0.78 -19.80
N ASP A 228 -1.88 1.80 -19.41
CA ASP A 228 -3.33 1.82 -19.43
C ASP A 228 -3.89 1.82 -20.86
N GLN A 229 -3.31 2.60 -21.78
CA GLN A 229 -3.68 2.55 -23.20
C GLN A 229 -3.47 1.16 -23.82
N ARG A 230 -2.52 0.38 -23.30
CA ARG A 230 -2.14 -0.94 -23.84
C ARG A 230 -2.87 -2.09 -23.16
N HIS A 231 -3.15 -1.94 -21.86
CA HIS A 231 -3.59 -3.04 -21.01
C HIS A 231 -4.90 -2.75 -20.27
N ASP A 232 -5.44 -1.54 -20.27
CA ASP A 232 -6.61 -1.17 -19.45
C ASP A 232 -6.37 -1.55 -17.98
N LEU A 233 -5.66 -0.68 -17.25
CA LEU A 233 -5.35 -0.84 -15.83
C LEU A 233 -6.61 -0.84 -14.96
N THR A 234 -7.79 -0.49 -15.50
CA THR A 234 -9.08 -0.67 -14.81
C THR A 234 -9.61 -2.11 -14.86
N SER A 235 -9.00 -2.96 -15.69
CA SER A 235 -9.36 -4.36 -15.84
C SER A 235 -9.22 -5.14 -14.53
N PRO A 236 -10.15 -6.07 -14.21
CA PRO A 236 -10.09 -6.86 -12.99
C PRO A 236 -8.80 -7.70 -12.80
N ARG A 237 -8.02 -7.92 -13.85
CA ARG A 237 -6.72 -8.62 -13.76
C ARG A 237 -5.68 -7.82 -12.96
N PHE A 238 -5.82 -6.49 -12.92
CA PHE A 238 -4.94 -5.61 -12.17
C PHE A 238 -5.46 -5.35 -10.75
N SER A 239 -6.23 -6.30 -10.20
CA SER A 239 -6.76 -6.24 -8.84
C SER A 239 -6.66 -7.61 -8.19
N GLY A 240 -5.96 -7.67 -7.06
CA GLY A 240 -5.73 -8.90 -6.33
C GLY A 240 -6.96 -9.38 -5.57
N ASP A 241 -7.14 -10.71 -5.54
CA ASP A 241 -8.13 -11.35 -4.66
C ASP A 241 -7.66 -11.52 -3.22
N THR A 242 -6.46 -11.07 -2.89
CA THR A 242 -5.84 -11.00 -1.57
C THR A 242 -4.93 -9.77 -1.53
N GLN A 243 -4.57 -9.28 -0.35
CA GLN A 243 -3.64 -8.15 -0.21
C GLN A 243 -2.26 -8.50 -0.78
N ASP A 244 -1.76 -9.72 -0.61
CA ASP A 244 -0.51 -10.18 -1.25
C ASP A 244 -0.57 -10.15 -2.78
N ALA A 245 -1.65 -10.68 -3.38
CA ALA A 245 -1.81 -10.66 -4.83
C ALA A 245 -1.96 -9.22 -5.36
N ASP A 246 -2.60 -8.34 -4.60
CA ASP A 246 -2.76 -6.93 -4.97
C ASP A 246 -1.40 -6.21 -4.95
N LEU A 247 -0.57 -6.46 -3.94
CA LEU A 247 0.81 -5.97 -3.89
C LEU A 247 1.67 -6.53 -5.03
N ALA A 248 1.54 -7.81 -5.35
CA ALA A 248 2.29 -8.45 -6.44
C ALA A 248 2.00 -7.82 -7.81
N VAL A 249 0.71 -7.71 -8.14
CA VAL A 249 0.24 -7.06 -9.37
C VAL A 249 0.69 -5.60 -9.43
N THR A 250 0.61 -4.89 -8.30
CA THR A 250 1.12 -3.53 -8.18
C THR A 250 2.63 -3.47 -8.45
N GLY A 251 3.39 -4.42 -7.90
CA GLY A 251 4.83 -4.56 -8.11
C GLY A 251 5.22 -4.66 -9.57
N LEU A 252 4.39 -5.29 -10.42
CA LEU A 252 4.62 -5.34 -11.86
C LEU A 252 4.50 -3.96 -12.52
N TYR A 253 3.34 -3.30 -12.41
CA TYR A 253 3.10 -2.07 -13.17
C TYR A 253 3.84 -0.86 -12.58
N GLU A 254 3.98 -0.78 -11.25
CA GLU A 254 4.85 0.21 -10.57
C GLU A 254 6.32 -0.07 -10.85
N GLY A 255 6.68 -1.35 -10.96
CA GLY A 255 8.03 -1.77 -11.32
C GLY A 255 8.46 -1.26 -12.69
N GLU A 256 7.57 -1.36 -13.69
CA GLU A 256 7.87 -0.84 -15.03
C GLU A 256 7.97 0.68 -15.03
N ALA A 257 7.05 1.39 -14.37
CA ALA A 257 7.12 2.85 -14.24
C ALA A 257 8.40 3.31 -13.54
N GLY A 258 8.77 2.66 -12.43
CA GLY A 258 10.00 2.91 -11.70
C GLY A 258 11.26 2.58 -12.50
N TYR A 259 11.25 1.50 -13.28
CA TYR A 259 12.37 1.11 -14.14
C TYR A 259 12.57 2.11 -15.30
N ILE A 260 11.50 2.52 -15.99
CA ILE A 260 11.55 3.55 -17.03
C ILE A 260 12.04 4.88 -16.45
N GLU A 261 11.55 5.27 -15.27
CA GLU A 261 12.00 6.48 -14.57
C GLU A 261 13.50 6.41 -14.21
N ALA A 262 13.99 5.25 -13.79
CA ALA A 262 15.41 5.04 -13.50
C ALA A 262 16.28 5.10 -14.76
N LEU A 263 15.85 4.51 -15.88
CA LEU A 263 16.51 4.62 -17.18
C LEU A 263 16.56 6.06 -17.71
N TYR A 264 15.51 6.84 -17.42
CA TYR A 264 15.47 8.27 -17.68
C TYR A 264 16.52 9.01 -16.83
N ARG A 265 16.52 8.80 -15.51
CA ARG A 265 17.49 9.44 -14.59
C ARG A 265 18.93 9.12 -14.98
N GLN A 266 19.23 7.87 -15.32
CA GLN A 266 20.55 7.45 -15.77
C GLN A 266 21.00 8.26 -17.00
N ARG A 267 20.12 8.46 -18.00
CA ARG A 267 20.44 9.28 -19.17
C ARG A 267 20.64 10.76 -18.84
N CYS A 268 19.95 11.28 -17.83
CA CYS A 268 20.18 12.63 -17.32
C CYS A 268 21.55 12.77 -16.65
N ASP A 269 21.94 11.78 -15.86
CA ASP A 269 23.19 11.79 -15.09
C ASP A 269 24.41 11.51 -15.98
N ASP A 270 24.21 10.76 -17.07
CA ASP A 270 25.20 10.54 -18.14
C ASP A 270 25.36 11.74 -19.09
N ASP A 271 24.69 12.87 -18.84
CA ASP A 271 24.61 14.03 -19.74
C ASP A 271 24.08 13.71 -21.16
N ARG A 272 23.42 12.56 -21.34
CA ARG A 272 22.80 12.16 -22.63
C ARG A 272 21.53 12.94 -22.90
N TRP A 273 20.81 13.36 -21.85
CA TRP A 273 19.58 14.13 -21.94
C TRP A 273 19.61 15.40 -21.09
N ARG A 274 19.07 16.49 -21.65
CA ARG A 274 18.79 17.73 -20.91
C ARG A 274 17.47 17.60 -20.16
N CYS A 275 17.57 17.31 -18.87
CA CYS A 275 16.44 16.97 -18.01
C CYS A 275 15.98 18.15 -17.16
N GLN A 276 14.67 18.33 -17.04
CA GLN A 276 14.07 19.34 -16.18
C GLN A 276 13.96 18.78 -14.76
N ARG A 277 14.66 19.42 -13.84
CA ARG A 277 14.63 19.08 -12.41
C ARG A 277 13.74 20.09 -11.70
N ALA A 278 12.77 19.58 -10.95
CA ALA A 278 12.00 20.36 -9.98
C ALA A 278 12.08 19.63 -8.64
N SER A 279 12.21 20.39 -7.56
CA SER A 279 12.07 19.80 -6.22
C SER A 279 10.60 19.44 -6.00
N PRO A 280 10.29 18.24 -5.51
CA PRO A 280 8.94 17.89 -5.12
C PRO A 280 8.43 18.84 -4.02
N THR A 281 7.12 19.10 -4.04
CA THR A 281 6.44 19.85 -2.98
C THR A 281 6.43 18.96 -1.74
N SER A 282 7.16 19.35 -0.70
CA SER A 282 7.26 18.55 0.52
C SER A 282 5.95 18.69 1.32
N GLY A 283 5.16 17.62 1.41
CA GLY A 283 4.08 17.55 2.39
C GLY A 283 4.64 17.44 3.81
N ASP A 284 3.99 18.08 4.78
CA ASP A 284 4.28 17.90 6.20
C ASP A 284 3.84 16.48 6.59
N GLY A 285 4.82 15.59 6.79
CA GLY A 285 4.58 14.18 7.08
C GLY A 285 3.93 14.03 8.46
N GLY A 286 2.63 13.74 8.47
CA GLY A 286 1.88 13.41 9.68
C GLY A 286 2.43 12.18 10.40
N ALA A 287 1.84 11.86 11.55
CA ALA A 287 2.20 10.68 12.34
C ALA A 287 2.02 9.40 11.50
N THR A 288 3.11 8.96 10.89
CA THR A 288 3.13 7.89 9.89
C THR A 288 3.27 6.55 10.61
N ASN A 289 2.31 5.62 10.45
CA ASN A 289 2.54 4.24 10.84
C ASN A 289 3.59 3.65 9.87
N ARG A 290 4.83 3.54 10.35
CA ARG A 290 5.95 3.05 9.53
C ARG A 290 5.75 1.63 9.01
N GLY A 291 4.99 0.77 9.70
CA GLY A 291 4.66 -0.56 9.21
C GLY A 291 3.78 -0.48 7.96
N ILE A 292 2.67 0.29 8.04
CA ILE A 292 1.79 0.53 6.89
C ILE A 292 2.56 1.12 5.71
N LEU A 293 3.34 2.18 5.96
CA LEU A 293 4.14 2.81 4.90
C LEU A 293 5.10 1.81 4.25
N THR A 294 5.74 0.94 5.05
CA THR A 294 6.71 -0.02 4.51
C THR A 294 6.04 -1.11 3.69
N VAL A 295 4.83 -1.57 4.05
CA VAL A 295 4.04 -2.48 3.18
C VAL A 295 3.72 -1.80 1.84
N VAL A 296 3.22 -0.56 1.88
CA VAL A 296 2.82 0.19 0.68
C VAL A 296 4.00 0.51 -0.25
N LEU A 297 5.21 0.63 0.29
CA LEU A 297 6.42 0.92 -0.49
C LEU A 297 7.01 -0.32 -1.19
N GLN A 298 6.56 -1.54 -0.88
CA GLN A 298 7.15 -2.75 -1.43
C GLN A 298 7.13 -2.79 -2.98
N PRO A 299 6.00 -2.50 -3.66
CA PRO A 299 5.95 -2.46 -5.12
C PRO A 299 6.97 -1.51 -5.76
N TYR A 300 7.24 -0.37 -5.14
CA TYR A 300 8.19 0.65 -5.61
C TYR A 300 9.65 0.28 -5.31
N SER A 301 9.87 -0.66 -4.40
CA SER A 301 11.20 -1.07 -3.98
C SER A 301 11.73 -2.25 -4.78
N ASP A 302 10.95 -3.32 -4.94
CA ASP A 302 11.40 -4.55 -5.60
C ASP A 302 10.91 -4.65 -7.05
N GLY A 303 9.80 -3.97 -7.38
CA GLY A 303 9.22 -3.98 -8.72
C GLY A 303 10.20 -3.57 -9.84
N PRO A 304 10.97 -2.48 -9.69
CA PRO A 304 11.92 -2.06 -10.72
C PRO A 304 13.03 -3.08 -10.97
N GLY A 305 13.52 -3.78 -9.92
CA GLY A 305 14.47 -4.88 -10.06
C GLY A 305 13.87 -6.10 -10.76
N TYR A 306 12.63 -6.45 -10.44
CA TYR A 306 11.87 -7.51 -11.13
C TYR A 306 11.72 -7.21 -12.63
N VAL A 307 11.26 -6.01 -12.99
CA VAL A 307 11.13 -5.62 -14.40
C VAL A 307 12.48 -5.52 -15.10
N HIS A 308 13.52 -5.05 -14.42
CA HIS A 308 14.87 -5.03 -14.96
C HIS A 308 15.35 -6.44 -15.34
N GLU A 309 15.13 -7.44 -14.48
CA GLU A 309 15.50 -8.82 -14.76
C GLU A 309 14.77 -9.37 -15.99
N ILE A 310 13.46 -9.15 -16.09
CA ILE A 310 12.66 -9.57 -17.25
C ILE A 310 13.16 -8.90 -18.53
N VAL A 311 13.38 -7.59 -18.52
CA VAL A 311 13.83 -6.85 -19.71
C VAL A 311 15.23 -7.30 -20.14
N THR A 312 16.13 -7.60 -19.20
CA THR A 312 17.49 -8.04 -19.54
C THR A 312 17.57 -9.47 -20.04
N THR A 313 16.67 -10.35 -19.61
CA THR A 313 16.67 -11.78 -19.96
C THR A 313 15.73 -12.12 -21.13
N GLU A 314 14.54 -11.52 -21.16
CA GLU A 314 13.45 -11.81 -22.10
C GLU A 314 13.12 -10.63 -23.02
N GLY A 315 13.59 -9.42 -22.69
CA GLY A 315 13.20 -8.19 -23.37
C GLY A 315 11.81 -7.70 -22.96
N TRP A 316 11.37 -6.60 -23.57
CA TRP A 316 10.06 -6.00 -23.27
C TRP A 316 8.86 -6.95 -23.51
N ALA A 317 9.01 -7.93 -24.40
CA ALA A 317 7.98 -8.94 -24.63
C ALA A 317 7.69 -9.80 -23.37
N GLY A 318 8.69 -10.02 -22.51
CA GLY A 318 8.50 -10.72 -21.23
C GLY A 318 7.69 -9.89 -20.23
N VAL A 319 7.80 -8.56 -20.28
CA VAL A 319 6.95 -7.64 -19.48
C VAL A 319 5.53 -7.66 -20.02
N ASP A 320 5.35 -7.63 -21.34
CA ASP A 320 4.03 -7.74 -21.97
C ASP A 320 3.31 -9.05 -21.61
N GLU A 321 4.05 -10.16 -21.51
CA GLU A 321 3.53 -11.45 -21.08
C GLU A 321 3.03 -11.41 -19.64
N ARG A 322 3.78 -10.80 -18.73
CA ARG A 322 3.36 -10.63 -17.32
C ARG A 322 2.26 -9.58 -17.16
N MET A 323 2.19 -8.57 -18.02
CA MET A 323 1.02 -7.68 -18.07
C MET A 323 -0.24 -8.44 -18.54
N ALA A 324 -0.09 -9.45 -19.40
CA ALA A 324 -1.17 -10.34 -19.81
C ALA A 324 -1.61 -11.32 -18.72
N ASP A 325 -0.66 -11.85 -17.95
CA ASP A 325 -0.86 -12.76 -16.82
C ASP A 325 -0.04 -12.28 -15.58
N PRO A 326 -0.59 -11.34 -14.79
CA PRO A 326 0.15 -10.71 -13.69
C PRO A 326 0.59 -11.66 -12.58
N PRO A 327 1.72 -11.37 -11.92
CA PRO A 327 2.20 -12.12 -10.76
C PRO A 327 1.18 -12.06 -9.63
N THR A 328 1.10 -13.15 -8.85
CA THR A 328 0.04 -13.32 -7.83
C THR A 328 0.54 -13.37 -6.40
N THR A 329 1.87 -13.28 -6.20
CA THR A 329 2.51 -13.29 -4.87
C THR A 329 3.63 -12.27 -4.80
N THR A 330 3.79 -11.62 -3.64
CA THR A 330 4.94 -10.72 -3.44
C THR A 330 6.27 -11.47 -3.46
N SER A 331 6.29 -12.75 -3.09
CA SER A 331 7.47 -13.61 -3.23
C SER A 331 7.99 -13.69 -4.65
N GLU A 332 7.12 -13.73 -5.66
CA GLU A 332 7.58 -13.70 -7.06
C GLU A 332 8.29 -12.38 -7.39
N ILE A 333 7.81 -11.25 -6.86
CA ILE A 333 8.47 -9.95 -7.08
C ILE A 333 9.80 -9.88 -6.34
N ILE A 334 9.84 -10.32 -5.07
CA ILE A 334 11.03 -10.28 -4.20
C ILE A 334 12.14 -11.17 -4.76
N HIS A 335 11.81 -12.43 -5.07
CA HIS A 335 12.80 -13.43 -5.49
C HIS A 335 12.98 -13.50 -7.01
N ARG A 336 12.10 -12.83 -7.76
CA ARG A 336 12.09 -12.79 -9.23
C ARG A 336 11.90 -14.16 -9.89
N GLU A 337 11.38 -15.10 -9.11
CA GLU A 337 11.05 -16.45 -9.54
C GLU A 337 9.58 -16.73 -9.23
N PRO A 338 8.79 -17.21 -10.21
CA PRO A 338 7.41 -17.57 -9.95
C PRO A 338 7.35 -18.73 -8.98
N ILE A 339 6.42 -18.64 -8.04
CA ILE A 339 6.12 -19.73 -7.10
C ILE A 339 4.69 -20.21 -7.30
N ASP A 340 4.48 -21.51 -7.10
CA ASP A 340 3.14 -22.10 -6.98
C ASP A 340 2.77 -22.18 -5.49
N PRO A 341 2.09 -21.17 -4.92
CA PRO A 341 1.78 -21.17 -3.50
C PRO A 341 0.88 -22.35 -3.14
N HIS A 342 1.24 -23.07 -2.09
CA HIS A 342 0.47 -24.18 -1.55
C HIS A 342 -0.86 -23.67 -1.00
N SER A 343 -1.96 -24.26 -1.47
CA SER A 343 -3.28 -23.96 -0.91
C SER A 343 -3.36 -24.39 0.55
N VAL A 344 -3.62 -23.43 1.43
CA VAL A 344 -3.87 -23.69 2.84
C VAL A 344 -5.37 -23.67 3.09
N ASP A 345 -5.94 -24.83 3.43
CA ASP A 345 -7.39 -24.94 3.68
C ASP A 345 -7.77 -24.19 4.97
N PRO A 346 -8.69 -23.21 4.89
CA PRO A 346 -9.01 -22.35 6.02
C PRO A 346 -9.94 -23.06 7.00
N PRO A 347 -9.62 -23.32 8.30
CA PRO A 347 -10.42 -23.98 9.38
C PRO A 347 -11.50 -25.02 8.98
N SER A 348 -12.27 -25.65 9.86
CA SER A 348 -13.74 -25.81 9.55
C SER A 348 -14.59 -26.03 10.79
N THR A 349 -13.97 -25.85 11.94
CA THR A 349 -14.33 -26.51 13.17
C THR A 349 -14.72 -25.52 14.26
N ALA A 350 -14.76 -24.23 13.95
CA ALA A 350 -15.17 -23.20 14.90
C ALA A 350 -16.56 -23.52 15.48
N THR A 351 -16.66 -23.40 16.80
CA THR A 351 -17.84 -23.73 17.60
C THR A 351 -18.41 -22.47 18.24
N ALA A 352 -19.32 -22.62 19.22
CA ALA A 352 -19.83 -21.51 20.04
C ALA A 352 -20.38 -20.29 19.26
N GLY A 353 -20.84 -20.49 18.02
CA GLY A 353 -21.46 -19.44 17.20
C GLY A 353 -20.47 -18.52 16.47
N TRP A 354 -19.17 -18.83 16.45
CA TRP A 354 -18.20 -18.15 15.61
C TRP A 354 -18.56 -18.30 14.12
N GLN A 355 -18.46 -17.20 13.37
CA GLN A 355 -18.80 -17.15 11.95
C GLN A 355 -17.67 -16.53 11.15
N ARG A 356 -17.37 -17.14 10.00
CA ARG A 356 -16.46 -16.55 9.01
C ARG A 356 -17.13 -15.45 8.21
N TYR A 357 -16.29 -14.61 7.64
CA TYR A 357 -16.67 -13.75 6.53
C TYR A 357 -16.78 -14.58 5.24
N THR A 358 -17.58 -14.11 4.29
CA THR A 358 -17.67 -14.69 2.93
C THR A 358 -17.06 -13.78 1.87
N GLU A 359 -16.95 -12.50 2.20
CA GLU A 359 -16.28 -11.41 1.48
C GLU A 359 -15.75 -10.47 2.58
N PRO A 360 -14.62 -9.76 2.39
CA PRO A 360 -13.73 -9.70 1.22
C PRO A 360 -12.76 -10.91 1.15
N GLY A 361 -11.72 -10.85 0.31
CA GLY A 361 -10.72 -11.91 0.18
C GLY A 361 -11.21 -13.11 -0.63
N ARG A 362 -10.46 -14.21 -0.57
CA ARG A 362 -10.85 -15.51 -1.15
C ARG A 362 -11.83 -16.20 -0.20
N ASN A 363 -13.13 -15.96 -0.41
CA ASN A 363 -14.21 -16.46 0.45
C ASN A 363 -14.06 -16.04 1.93
N GLY A 364 -13.70 -14.79 2.21
CA GLY A 364 -13.43 -14.30 3.56
C GLY A 364 -11.99 -14.50 4.06
N THR A 365 -11.15 -15.17 3.28
CA THR A 365 -9.75 -15.49 3.62
C THR A 365 -8.79 -14.49 3.00
N GLU A 366 -7.81 -14.05 3.78
CA GLU A 366 -6.68 -13.24 3.33
C GLU A 366 -5.42 -14.10 3.16
N VAL A 367 -4.52 -13.65 2.28
CA VAL A 367 -3.13 -14.11 2.15
C VAL A 367 -2.26 -12.91 2.53
N ALA A 368 -1.44 -13.03 3.58
CA ALA A 368 -0.59 -11.94 4.00
C ALA A 368 0.59 -11.75 3.04
N GLY A 369 1.16 -12.86 2.57
CA GLY A 369 2.32 -12.87 1.70
C GLY A 369 3.64 -12.57 2.40
N GLU A 370 4.73 -12.89 1.72
CA GLU A 370 6.08 -12.72 2.25
C GLU A 370 6.39 -11.26 2.60
N ALA A 371 6.04 -10.31 1.73
CA ALA A 371 6.29 -8.89 1.98
C ALA A 371 5.66 -8.41 3.30
N SER A 372 4.40 -8.73 3.56
CA SER A 372 3.71 -8.30 4.78
C SER A 372 4.24 -9.03 6.02
N ILE A 373 4.64 -10.30 5.88
CA ILE A 373 5.26 -11.08 6.96
C ILE A 373 6.63 -10.50 7.32
N PHE A 374 7.45 -10.16 6.33
CA PHE A 374 8.72 -9.45 6.54
C PHE A 374 8.47 -8.14 7.29
N VAL A 375 7.53 -7.32 6.83
CA VAL A 375 7.24 -6.02 7.45
C VAL A 375 6.70 -6.18 8.88
N MET A 376 5.91 -7.21 9.17
CA MET A 376 5.51 -7.54 10.55
C MET A 376 6.75 -7.69 11.45
N PHE A 377 7.72 -8.49 11.05
CA PHE A 377 8.93 -8.71 11.84
C PHE A 377 9.78 -7.44 11.94
N TRP A 378 10.04 -6.76 10.82
CA TRP A 378 10.80 -5.52 10.80
C TRP A 378 10.14 -4.43 11.66
N TYR A 379 8.82 -4.30 11.58
CA TYR A 379 8.08 -3.31 12.37
C TYR A 379 8.20 -3.62 13.87
N GLN A 380 8.05 -4.87 14.28
CA GLN A 380 8.20 -5.24 15.70
C GLN A 380 9.65 -5.15 16.19
N ALA A 381 10.66 -5.42 15.34
CA ALA A 381 12.06 -5.15 15.65
C ALA A 381 12.29 -3.65 15.93
N THR A 382 11.67 -2.77 15.14
CA THR A 382 11.84 -1.31 15.28
C THR A 382 11.05 -0.70 16.43
N THR A 383 9.81 -1.15 16.66
CA THR A 383 8.91 -0.52 17.65
C THR A 383 8.93 -1.20 19.01
N ALA A 384 9.01 -2.52 19.05
CA ALA A 384 8.98 -3.33 20.27
C ALA A 384 10.36 -3.88 20.67
N ARG A 385 11.38 -3.74 19.80
CA ARG A 385 12.70 -4.36 19.95
C ARG A 385 12.63 -5.88 20.03
N ALA A 386 11.70 -6.47 19.27
CA ALA A 386 11.59 -7.91 19.13
C ALA A 386 12.81 -8.49 18.42
N ASP A 387 13.37 -9.57 18.96
CA ASP A 387 14.50 -10.30 18.38
C ASP A 387 14.03 -11.14 17.18
N THR A 388 13.83 -10.46 16.05
CA THR A 388 13.16 -10.99 14.86
C THR A 388 14.03 -10.82 13.62
N VAL A 389 14.23 -9.58 13.18
CA VAL A 389 15.14 -9.20 12.08
C VAL A 389 15.99 -8.00 12.51
N ASP A 390 17.16 -7.82 11.88
CA ASP A 390 17.91 -6.56 12.02
C ASP A 390 17.16 -5.45 11.27
N PRO A 391 16.76 -4.34 11.93
CA PRO A 391 16.12 -3.22 11.25
C PRO A 391 16.93 -2.63 10.09
N GLY A 392 18.25 -2.81 10.10
CA GLY A 392 19.16 -2.39 9.04
C GLY A 392 18.95 -3.14 7.73
N THR A 393 18.47 -4.40 7.79
CA THR A 393 18.25 -5.26 6.62
C THR A 393 17.40 -4.56 5.57
N LEU A 394 16.30 -3.88 5.93
CA LEU A 394 15.44 -3.15 4.98
C LEU A 394 16.19 -2.21 4.02
N TYR A 395 17.35 -1.68 4.41
CA TYR A 395 18.12 -0.71 3.63
C TYR A 395 19.33 -1.33 2.91
N GLU A 396 19.47 -2.65 2.97
CA GLU A 396 20.41 -3.39 2.15
C GLU A 396 19.88 -3.44 0.70
N SER A 397 20.80 -3.41 -0.27
CA SER A 397 20.47 -3.46 -1.70
C SER A 397 20.77 -4.87 -2.21
N GLU A 398 19.75 -5.51 -2.81
CA GLU A 398 19.85 -6.88 -3.34
C GLU A 398 20.15 -6.94 -4.84
N GLY A 399 20.21 -5.79 -5.52
CA GLY A 399 20.49 -5.74 -6.94
C GLY A 399 20.40 -4.33 -7.53
N GLU A 400 20.61 -4.26 -8.85
CA GLU A 400 20.33 -3.04 -9.59
C GLU A 400 18.83 -2.75 -9.53
N TYR A 401 18.48 -1.47 -9.31
CA TYR A 401 17.10 -0.98 -9.24
C TYR A 401 16.31 -1.41 -8.00
N ASP A 402 16.93 -2.12 -7.04
CA ASP A 402 16.33 -2.40 -5.72
C ASP A 402 16.75 -1.34 -4.70
N SER A 403 15.77 -0.66 -4.12
CA SER A 403 16.02 0.40 -3.13
C SER A 403 15.94 -0.06 -1.67
N ARG A 404 15.33 -1.22 -1.44
CA ARG A 404 15.11 -1.89 -0.14
C ARG A 404 15.09 -3.40 -0.35
N THR A 405 15.15 -4.17 0.72
CA THR A 405 14.86 -5.62 0.70
C THR A 405 13.67 -5.93 1.59
N TYR A 406 12.88 -6.91 1.13
CA TYR A 406 11.76 -7.53 1.84
C TYR A 406 12.01 -9.01 2.13
N SER A 407 13.28 -9.46 2.05
CA SER A 407 13.71 -10.81 2.39
C SER A 407 14.47 -10.83 3.72
N ALA A 408 14.09 -11.75 4.60
CA ALA A 408 14.84 -12.06 5.81
C ALA A 408 14.50 -13.48 6.27
N PRO A 409 15.37 -14.15 7.04
CA PRO A 409 15.14 -15.53 7.47
C PRO A 409 13.72 -15.85 7.97
N PRO A 410 13.04 -15.03 8.81
CA PRO A 410 11.71 -15.38 9.32
C PRO A 410 10.55 -15.21 8.33
N SER A 411 10.79 -14.61 7.17
CA SER A 411 9.82 -14.53 6.06
C SER A 411 10.25 -15.32 4.82
N ASP A 412 11.53 -15.66 4.70
CA ASP A 412 12.11 -16.41 3.59
C ASP A 412 11.60 -17.86 3.56
N GLY A 413 11.49 -18.43 2.36
CA GLY A 413 10.91 -19.75 2.14
C GLY A 413 9.40 -19.82 2.36
N TRP A 414 8.69 -18.68 2.37
CA TRP A 414 7.23 -18.65 2.40
C TRP A 414 6.64 -19.42 1.21
N ALA A 415 5.73 -20.36 1.49
CA ALA A 415 5.11 -21.22 0.48
C ALA A 415 3.60 -21.01 0.36
N GLY A 416 3.01 -20.12 1.15
CA GLY A 416 1.57 -19.85 1.15
C GLY A 416 1.05 -19.60 2.56
N ASP A 417 -0.09 -18.92 2.67
CA ASP A 417 -0.79 -18.78 3.94
C ASP A 417 -2.31 -18.59 3.76
N ALA A 418 -3.04 -18.73 4.85
CA ALA A 418 -4.46 -18.43 4.93
C ALA A 418 -4.78 -17.80 6.29
N LEU A 419 -5.11 -16.52 6.26
CA LEU A 419 -5.56 -15.75 7.42
C LEU A 419 -7.08 -15.60 7.36
N VAL A 420 -7.76 -16.18 8.34
CA VAL A 420 -9.22 -16.31 8.35
C VAL A 420 -9.79 -15.54 9.53
N PRO A 421 -10.31 -14.32 9.32
CA PRO A 421 -11.07 -13.60 10.34
C PRO A 421 -12.41 -14.26 10.65
N TYR A 422 -12.79 -14.22 11.92
CA TYR A 422 -14.06 -14.68 12.47
C TYR A 422 -14.72 -13.57 13.28
N ARG A 423 -16.02 -13.74 13.54
CA ARG A 423 -16.79 -12.88 14.42
C ARG A 423 -17.79 -13.65 15.25
N ARG A 424 -18.07 -13.16 16.45
CA ARG A 424 -19.16 -13.61 17.30
C ARG A 424 -19.69 -12.46 18.15
N GLY A 425 -20.83 -11.88 17.74
CA GLY A 425 -21.30 -10.63 18.36
C GLY A 425 -20.25 -9.54 18.16
N ASP A 426 -19.77 -8.97 19.26
CA ASP A 426 -18.69 -7.97 19.28
C ASP A 426 -17.29 -8.59 19.38
N ASP A 427 -17.18 -9.92 19.60
CA ASP A 427 -15.90 -10.62 19.65
C ASP A 427 -15.32 -10.80 18.24
N ASP A 428 -14.02 -10.53 18.12
CA ASP A 428 -13.20 -10.77 16.94
C ASP A 428 -12.11 -11.80 17.25
N GLY A 429 -11.77 -12.60 16.26
CA GLY A 429 -10.74 -13.63 16.39
C GLY A 429 -10.39 -14.20 15.03
N TYR A 430 -9.18 -14.71 14.87
CA TYR A 430 -8.71 -15.21 13.58
C TYR A 430 -7.96 -16.53 13.75
N VAL A 431 -7.93 -17.31 12.66
CA VAL A 431 -7.01 -18.42 12.51
C VAL A 431 -6.10 -18.10 11.33
N TRP A 432 -4.80 -18.02 11.57
CA TRP A 432 -3.78 -17.84 10.55
C TRP A 432 -2.96 -19.11 10.42
N THR A 433 -2.89 -19.68 9.24
CA THR A 433 -2.04 -20.84 8.97
C THR A 433 -1.05 -20.49 7.87
N THR A 434 0.25 -20.60 8.15
CA THR A 434 1.35 -20.37 7.20
C THR A 434 1.98 -21.70 6.81
N GLU A 435 2.37 -21.82 5.55
CA GLU A 435 3.06 -22.96 4.95
C GLU A 435 4.45 -22.50 4.46
N TRP A 436 5.44 -23.36 4.68
CA TRP A 436 6.85 -23.04 4.41
C TRP A 436 7.52 -24.11 3.56
N GLY A 437 8.54 -23.72 2.79
CA GLY A 437 9.30 -24.62 1.93
C GLY A 437 9.99 -25.74 2.71
N THR A 438 10.45 -25.45 3.93
CA THR A 438 11.08 -26.45 4.81
C THR A 438 10.60 -26.36 6.27
N PRO A 439 10.75 -27.45 7.06
CA PRO A 439 10.52 -27.40 8.51
C PRO A 439 11.45 -26.42 9.26
N GLY A 440 12.59 -26.05 8.66
CA GLY A 440 13.52 -25.06 9.20
C GLY A 440 12.94 -23.66 9.11
N ASP A 441 12.39 -23.29 7.95
CA ASP A 441 11.75 -21.99 7.71
C ASP A 441 10.51 -21.84 8.61
N ALA A 442 9.72 -22.90 8.76
CA ALA A 442 8.61 -22.92 9.73
C ALA A 442 9.08 -22.73 11.19
N ALA A 443 10.26 -23.26 11.56
CA ALA A 443 10.84 -23.05 12.89
C ALA A 443 11.31 -21.61 13.09
N GLU A 444 11.90 -21.02 12.05
CA GLU A 444 12.37 -19.65 12.01
C GLU A 444 11.20 -18.65 12.20
N PHE A 445 10.12 -18.80 11.43
CA PHE A 445 8.88 -18.02 11.60
C PHE A 445 8.29 -18.18 13.00
N HIS A 446 8.15 -19.43 13.48
CA HIS A 446 7.59 -19.71 14.81
C HIS A 446 8.40 -19.04 15.93
N ARG A 447 9.74 -19.09 15.83
CA ARG A 447 10.62 -18.43 16.81
C ARG A 447 10.45 -16.92 16.75
N ALA A 448 10.50 -16.32 15.57
CA ALA A 448 10.36 -14.86 15.40
C ALA A 448 8.98 -14.36 15.87
N TYR A 449 7.90 -15.08 15.56
CA TYR A 449 6.57 -14.73 16.03
C TYR A 449 6.47 -14.78 17.57
N THR A 450 7.07 -15.80 18.20
CA THR A 450 7.17 -15.87 19.66
C THR A 450 8.02 -14.74 20.26
N ALA A 451 9.06 -14.28 19.54
CA ALA A 451 9.88 -13.15 19.95
C ALA A 451 9.10 -11.82 19.95
N ILE A 452 8.14 -11.65 19.02
CA ILE A 452 7.18 -10.53 19.07
C ILE A 452 6.40 -10.57 20.38
N LEU A 453 5.74 -11.69 20.69
CA LEU A 453 4.96 -11.85 21.92
C LEU A 453 5.79 -11.59 23.19
N THR A 454 7.02 -12.10 23.21
CA THR A 454 7.96 -11.90 24.32
C THR A 454 8.32 -10.43 24.50
N ALA A 455 8.65 -9.72 23.42
CA ALA A 455 9.01 -8.30 23.46
C ALA A 455 7.85 -7.41 23.91
N ARG A 456 6.62 -7.86 23.69
CA ARG A 456 5.38 -7.20 24.14
C ARG A 456 4.94 -7.61 25.54
N ASN A 457 5.77 -8.33 26.29
CA ASN A 457 5.50 -8.81 27.66
C ASN A 457 4.28 -9.74 27.77
N ALA A 458 4.03 -10.58 26.76
CA ALA A 458 2.97 -11.56 26.84
C ALA A 458 3.17 -12.53 28.02
N THR A 459 2.08 -12.86 28.70
CA THR A 459 2.09 -13.87 29.77
C THR A 459 1.81 -15.24 29.18
N ALA A 460 2.76 -16.17 29.30
CA ALA A 460 2.54 -17.57 28.92
C ALA A 460 1.64 -18.26 29.95
N THR A 461 0.45 -18.70 29.55
CA THR A 461 -0.54 -19.35 30.44
C THR A 461 -0.49 -20.86 30.36
N ASP A 462 -0.15 -21.40 29.19
CA ASP A 462 0.09 -22.81 28.89
C ASP A 462 1.21 -22.91 27.82
N PRO A 463 1.83 -24.08 27.60
CA PRO A 463 2.80 -24.24 26.49
C PRO A 463 2.18 -23.82 25.15
N GLY A 464 2.77 -22.83 24.47
CA GLY A 464 2.25 -22.32 23.20
C GLY A 464 1.03 -21.40 23.31
N ILE A 465 0.57 -21.06 24.52
CA ILE A 465 -0.53 -20.09 24.74
C ILE A 465 0.00 -18.86 25.48
N TYR A 466 -0.30 -17.68 24.93
CA TYR A 466 0.18 -16.39 25.41
C TYR A 466 -1.00 -15.41 25.54
N GLU A 467 -1.00 -14.58 26.58
CA GLU A 467 -1.98 -13.50 26.77
C GLU A 467 -1.29 -12.13 26.75
N LEU A 468 -1.86 -11.20 25.99
CA LEU A 468 -1.45 -9.80 25.90
C LEU A 468 -2.54 -8.87 26.46
N ASP A 469 -2.13 -7.77 27.09
CA ASP A 469 -3.01 -6.74 27.67
C ASP A 469 -2.74 -5.34 27.11
N ASP A 470 -2.08 -5.25 25.95
CA ASP A 470 -1.72 -4.00 25.29
C ASP A 470 -2.61 -3.69 24.06
N ALA A 471 -2.13 -2.89 23.11
CA ALA A 471 -2.88 -2.60 21.87
C ALA A 471 -3.21 -3.85 21.04
N PHE A 472 -2.55 -4.98 21.27
CA PHE A 472 -2.82 -6.26 20.62
C PHE A 472 -3.45 -7.25 21.60
N ALA A 473 -4.27 -6.78 22.54
CA ALA A 473 -4.84 -7.58 23.61
C ALA A 473 -5.60 -8.83 23.11
N GLY A 474 -5.53 -9.88 23.94
CA GLY A 474 -6.20 -11.16 23.75
C GLY A 474 -5.27 -12.34 24.01
N ALA A 475 -5.78 -13.53 23.74
CA ALA A 475 -5.04 -14.78 23.84
C ALA A 475 -4.58 -15.22 22.45
N TYR A 476 -3.37 -15.78 22.39
CA TYR A 476 -2.68 -16.27 21.20
C TYR A 476 -2.26 -17.71 21.42
N GLY A 477 -2.72 -18.63 20.59
CA GLY A 477 -2.29 -20.03 20.58
C GLY A 477 -1.47 -20.32 19.33
N ILE A 478 -0.28 -20.91 19.50
CA ILE A 478 0.63 -21.21 18.40
C ILE A 478 0.95 -22.70 18.37
N GLU A 479 0.72 -23.31 17.21
CA GLU A 479 1.02 -24.71 16.90
C GLU A 479 1.98 -24.76 15.70
N ARG A 480 3.02 -25.57 15.79
CA ARG A 480 3.90 -25.88 14.65
C ARG A 480 3.89 -27.38 14.37
N ASP A 481 3.58 -27.75 13.14
CA ASP A 481 3.62 -29.13 12.64
C ASP A 481 4.35 -29.18 11.29
N GLY A 482 5.55 -29.77 11.27
CA GLY A 482 6.37 -29.88 10.07
C GLY A 482 6.68 -28.52 9.43
N THR A 483 6.15 -28.31 8.23
CA THR A 483 6.27 -27.08 7.40
C THR A 483 5.18 -26.06 7.70
N ARG A 484 4.31 -26.28 8.69
CA ARG A 484 3.16 -25.45 8.94
C ARG A 484 3.22 -24.81 10.32
N VAL A 485 2.84 -23.53 10.39
CA VAL A 485 2.59 -22.83 11.64
C VAL A 485 1.15 -22.33 11.65
N ARG A 486 0.41 -22.68 12.71
CA ARG A 486 -0.95 -22.22 12.94
C ARG A 486 -0.96 -21.30 14.15
N ILE A 487 -1.51 -20.11 13.98
CA ILE A 487 -1.73 -19.09 15.00
C ILE A 487 -3.23 -18.89 15.13
N VAL A 488 -3.73 -18.96 16.35
CA VAL A 488 -5.14 -18.68 16.68
C VAL A 488 -5.17 -17.51 17.64
N HIS A 489 -6.05 -16.55 17.39
CA HIS A 489 -6.27 -15.39 18.26
C HIS A 489 -7.74 -15.25 18.63
N ALA A 490 -8.01 -14.97 19.90
CA ALA A 490 -9.33 -14.66 20.42
C ALA A 490 -9.22 -13.72 21.64
N PRO A 491 -10.31 -13.08 22.09
CA PRO A 491 -10.27 -12.23 23.27
C PRO A 491 -9.89 -12.99 24.56
N THR A 492 -10.15 -14.29 24.61
CA THR A 492 -9.88 -15.16 25.77
C THR A 492 -9.31 -16.50 25.34
N THR A 493 -8.61 -17.17 26.27
CA THR A 493 -8.08 -18.52 26.06
C THR A 493 -9.18 -19.56 25.77
N ASP A 494 -10.38 -19.40 26.34
CA ASP A 494 -11.54 -20.25 25.97
C ASP A 494 -12.00 -19.99 24.53
N GLY A 495 -11.98 -18.72 24.10
CA GLY A 495 -12.28 -18.33 22.72
C GLY A 495 -11.34 -18.98 21.69
N LEU A 496 -10.07 -19.17 22.02
CA LEU A 496 -9.11 -19.90 21.19
C LEU A 496 -9.58 -21.34 20.92
N ARG A 497 -9.93 -22.06 21.98
CA ARG A 497 -10.39 -23.45 21.91
C ARG A 497 -11.74 -23.59 21.24
N GLU A 498 -12.57 -22.55 21.29
CA GLU A 498 -13.84 -22.49 20.58
C GLU A 498 -13.65 -22.23 19.09
N LEU A 499 -12.72 -21.35 18.71
CA LEU A 499 -12.37 -21.04 17.31
C LEU A 499 -11.70 -22.22 16.62
N ASP A 500 -10.76 -22.87 17.30
CA ASP A 500 -10.08 -24.05 16.80
C ASP A 500 -9.95 -25.13 17.88
N PRO A 501 -10.96 -26.02 18.00
CA PRO A 501 -10.93 -27.12 18.96
C PRO A 501 -9.82 -28.15 18.70
N GLY A 502 -9.22 -28.15 17.51
CA GLY A 502 -8.17 -29.07 17.11
C GLY A 502 -6.76 -28.52 17.35
N LEU A 503 -6.64 -27.29 17.86
CA LEU A 503 -5.35 -26.66 18.14
C LEU A 503 -4.58 -27.48 19.18
N GLU A 504 -3.35 -27.89 18.84
CA GLU A 504 -2.38 -28.48 19.78
C GLU A 504 -1.20 -27.51 19.98
N PRO A 505 -1.31 -26.52 20.89
CA PRO A 505 -0.27 -25.51 21.06
C PRO A 505 1.08 -26.12 21.47
N SER A 506 2.14 -25.61 20.86
CA SER A 506 3.50 -26.08 21.09
C SER A 506 4.38 -24.93 21.56
N ALA A 507 5.05 -25.08 22.70
CA ALA A 507 6.08 -24.12 23.10
C ALA A 507 7.31 -24.20 22.18
N THR A 508 8.00 -23.08 22.00
CA THR A 508 9.31 -23.06 21.31
C THR A 508 10.28 -23.94 22.08
N SER A 509 10.60 -25.11 21.53
CA SER A 509 11.51 -26.09 22.13
C SER A 509 12.97 -25.90 21.73
N ASP A 510 13.22 -25.04 20.73
CA ASP A 510 14.57 -24.75 20.28
C ASP A 510 15.26 -23.81 21.26
N GLN A 511 16.32 -24.32 21.88
CA GLN A 511 17.23 -23.50 22.65
C GLN A 511 17.73 -22.38 21.75
N ILE A 512 17.48 -21.14 22.16
CA ILE A 512 18.19 -19.96 21.68
C ILE A 512 19.67 -20.37 21.56
N PRO A 513 20.33 -20.28 20.39
CA PRO A 513 21.79 -20.24 20.36
C PRO A 513 22.24 -18.90 20.94
N GLY A 514 21.83 -18.62 22.17
CA GLY A 514 22.41 -17.59 23.00
C GLY A 514 23.81 -18.06 23.30
N PHE A 515 24.79 -17.18 23.04
CA PHE A 515 26.18 -17.34 23.41
C PHE A 515 26.28 -17.98 24.80
N GLY A 516 26.42 -19.32 24.82
CA GLY A 516 26.58 -20.06 26.05
C GLY A 516 27.79 -19.50 26.78
N ILE A 517 27.79 -19.59 28.10
CA ILE A 517 28.85 -19.12 29.01
C ILE A 517 30.28 -19.53 28.53
N ALA A 518 30.39 -20.58 27.71
CA ALA A 518 31.60 -20.98 26.98
C ALA A 518 32.15 -19.91 25.99
N GLY A 519 31.30 -19.19 25.25
CA GLY A 519 31.71 -18.12 24.31
C GLY A 519 32.20 -16.86 25.02
N ALA A 520 31.57 -16.48 26.14
CA ALA A 520 32.04 -15.38 26.98
C ALA A 520 33.38 -15.70 27.67
N LEU A 521 33.61 -16.98 28.05
CA LEU A 521 34.89 -17.44 28.59
C LEU A 521 35.99 -17.49 27.53
N LEU A 522 35.68 -17.83 26.27
CA LEU A 522 36.64 -17.79 25.17
C LEU A 522 37.04 -16.36 24.77
N ALA A 523 36.10 -15.41 24.78
CA ALA A 523 36.39 -13.99 24.53
C ALA A 523 37.27 -13.36 25.64
N LEU A 524 37.06 -13.74 26.90
CA LEU A 524 37.90 -13.31 28.03
C LEU A 524 39.31 -13.93 27.99
N LEU A 525 39.46 -15.16 27.50
CA LEU A 525 40.77 -15.79 27.32
C LEU A 525 41.56 -15.19 26.13
N ALA A 526 40.88 -14.80 25.05
CA ALA A 526 41.50 -14.13 23.91
C ALA A 526 41.97 -12.70 24.25
N ALA A 527 41.18 -11.95 25.04
CA ALA A 527 41.57 -10.62 25.52
C ALA A 527 42.74 -10.68 26.53
N GLY A 528 42.84 -11.75 27.33
CA GLY A 528 43.95 -11.98 28.25
C GLY A 528 45.28 -12.29 27.55
N TRP A 529 45.26 -12.93 26.39
CA TRP A 529 46.47 -13.25 25.61
C TRP A 529 47.05 -12.06 24.85
N ALA A 530 46.20 -11.13 24.39
CA ALA A 530 46.62 -9.93 23.66
C ALA A 530 47.35 -8.89 24.54
N LEU A 531 47.20 -8.94 25.86
CA LEU A 531 47.84 -8.01 26.80
C LEU A 531 49.22 -8.48 27.31
N ALA A 532 49.70 -9.65 26.91
CA ALA A 532 50.91 -10.27 27.46
C ALA A 532 52.18 -10.15 26.57
N TRP A 533 52.12 -9.51 25.39
CA TRP A 533 53.31 -9.38 24.52
C TRP A 533 53.57 -7.92 24.10
N PRO A 534 54.67 -7.29 24.52
CA PRO A 534 55.03 -5.96 24.04
C PRO A 534 55.52 -6.05 22.59
N ALA A 535 54.96 -5.19 21.75
CA ALA A 535 55.38 -4.97 20.37
C ALA A 535 56.88 -4.68 20.28
N THR A 536 57.61 -5.49 19.51
CA THR A 536 58.94 -5.13 19.00
C THR A 536 58.79 -4.56 17.59
N ARG A 537 58.99 -3.24 17.48
CA ARG A 537 59.26 -2.58 16.19
C ARG A 537 60.59 -3.08 15.65
N GLN A 538 60.66 -3.37 14.36
CA GLN A 538 61.87 -3.07 13.59
C GLN A 538 61.52 -2.41 12.27
N ARG A 539 62.30 -1.35 12.01
CA ARG A 539 62.44 -0.63 10.75
C ARG A 539 63.06 -1.56 9.71
N GLU A 540 62.61 -1.49 8.47
CA GLU A 540 63.31 -0.87 7.34
C GLU A 540 62.32 -0.56 6.23
#